data_AF-A4ED71-F1
#
_entry.id   AF-A4ED71-F1
#
_cell.length_a   1.000
_cell.length_b   1.000
_cell.length_c   1.000
_cell.angle_alpha   90.00
_cell.angle_beta   90.00
_cell.angle_gamma   90.00
#
_symmetry.space_group_name_H-M   'P 1'
#
loop_
_entity.id
_entity.type
_entity.pdbx_description
1 polymer ?
#
loop_
_entity_poly.entity_id
_entity_poly.type
_entity_poly.pdbx_seq_one_letter_code
_entity_poly.pdbx_strand_id
1 'polypeptide(L)'
;MRGLKTYYIKATELRDRFQKAVQRGNTSRVVSSLVKPSCLIVDEVGRCVYDRPCTDLFFDVVDRRYEKEGPNAMVLTSNIAPSGWDEFFTGDDTLLCALDRLFDKASVFVMRGPSYRGRGLDTYSVEAVPQAVKVRGIQPEGM
;
A
#
# COMPACT_ATOMS: atom_id res chain seq x y z
N MET A 1 25.75 18.32 0.38
CA MET A 1 24.46 18.19 1.10
C MET A 1 24.27 16.74 1.51
N ARG A 2 23.98 16.46 2.78
CA ARG A 2 23.49 15.13 3.19
C ARG A 2 22.04 15.02 2.73
N GLY A 3 21.69 13.96 2.00
CA GLY A 3 20.31 13.71 1.59
C GLY A 3 19.37 13.54 2.79
N LEU A 4 18.09 13.91 2.61
CA LEU A 4 17.06 13.68 3.61
C LEU A 4 16.82 12.17 3.75
N LYS A 5 16.76 11.67 4.98
CA LYS A 5 16.49 10.25 5.22
C LYS A 5 15.02 9.95 4.96
N THR A 6 14.76 9.04 4.04
CA THR A 6 13.41 8.60 3.68
C THR A 6 13.22 7.14 4.07
N TYR A 7 12.04 6.80 4.57
CA TYR A 7 11.62 5.44 4.86
C TYR A 7 10.30 5.15 4.17
N TYR A 8 10.22 4.02 3.46
CA TYR A 8 9.01 3.53 2.79
C TYR A 8 8.56 2.24 3.46
N ILE A 9 7.25 2.09 3.62
CA ILE A 9 6.63 0.86 4.12
C ILE A 9 5.20 0.75 3.58
N LYS A 10 4.73 -0.47 3.31
CA LYS A 10 3.30 -0.69 3.02
C LYS A 10 2.50 -0.70 4.32
N ALA A 11 1.23 -0.27 4.29
CA ALA A 11 0.35 -0.31 5.45
C ALA A 11 0.23 -1.74 6.04
N THR A 12 0.17 -2.76 5.19
CA THR A 12 0.16 -4.18 5.63
C THR A 12 1.41 -4.57 6.40
N GLU A 13 2.59 -4.19 5.90
CA GLU A 13 3.88 -4.45 6.55
C GLU A 13 4.04 -3.65 7.85
N LEU A 14 3.51 -2.43 7.87
CA LEU A 14 3.49 -1.58 9.04
C LEU A 14 2.64 -2.18 10.16
N ARG A 15 1.43 -2.66 9.84
CA ARG A 15 0.59 -3.44 10.77
C ARG A 15 1.33 -4.64 11.33
N ASP A 16 1.90 -5.48 10.47
CA ASP A 16 2.62 -6.69 10.91
C ASP A 16 3.81 -6.34 11.82
N ARG A 17 4.49 -5.23 11.53
CA ARG A 17 5.56 -4.71 12.35
C ARG A 17 5.07 -4.24 13.72
N PHE A 18 3.93 -3.56 13.79
CA PHE A 18 3.29 -3.17 15.04
C PHE A 18 2.83 -4.37 15.85
N GLN A 19 2.17 -5.36 15.24
CA GLN A 19 1.76 -6.59 15.92
C GLN A 19 2.94 -7.32 16.55
N LYS A 20 4.03 -7.49 15.79
CA LYS A 20 5.28 -8.06 16.32
C LYS A 20 5.87 -7.22 17.44
N ALA A 21 5.72 -5.89 17.39
CA ALA A 21 6.24 -5.00 18.40
C ALA A 21 5.48 -5.11 19.72
N VAL A 22 4.14 -5.21 19.64
CA VAL A 22 3.26 -5.47 20.79
C VAL A 22 3.61 -6.81 21.41
N GLN A 23 3.70 -7.88 20.61
CA GLN A 23 4.04 -9.23 21.09
C GLN A 23 5.41 -9.30 21.78
N ARG A 24 6.38 -8.49 21.33
CA ARG A 24 7.74 -8.47 21.85
C ARG A 24 7.98 -7.41 22.92
N GLY A 25 6.97 -6.61 23.26
CA GLY A 25 7.10 -5.50 24.22
C GLY A 25 8.09 -4.42 23.80
N ASN A 26 8.31 -4.18 22.50
CA ASN A 26 9.30 -3.22 21.99
C ASN A 26 8.70 -2.09 21.13
N THR A 27 7.43 -1.77 21.37
CA THR A 27 6.65 -0.74 20.67
C THR A 27 7.35 0.61 20.57
N SER A 28 7.90 1.13 21.68
CA SER A 28 8.61 2.42 21.73
C SER A 28 9.79 2.49 20.74
N ARG A 29 10.55 1.39 20.59
CA ARG A 29 11.66 1.31 19.63
C ARG A 29 11.15 1.36 18.19
N VAL A 30 10.06 0.66 17.90
CA VAL A 30 9.45 0.63 16.57
C VAL A 30 8.89 2.00 16.20
N VAL A 31 8.11 2.63 17.09
CA VAL A 31 7.60 4.00 16.88
C VAL A 31 8.75 4.98 16.63
N SER A 32 9.76 4.98 17.50
CA SER A 32 10.93 5.86 17.36
C SER A 32 11.65 5.68 16.02
N SER A 33 11.70 4.45 15.50
CA SER A 33 12.32 4.17 14.20
C SER A 33 11.53 4.72 13.01
N LEU A 34 10.21 4.92 13.16
CA LEU A 34 9.31 5.49 12.16
C LEU A 34 9.22 7.03 12.26
N VAL A 35 9.50 7.59 13.44
CA VAL A 35 9.60 9.05 13.67
C VAL A 35 10.93 9.61 13.17
N LYS A 36 12.02 8.84 13.27
CA LYS A 36 13.39 9.28 12.94
C LYS A 36 13.59 9.81 11.51
N PRO A 37 13.04 9.19 10.43
CA PRO A 37 13.23 9.66 9.06
C PRO A 37 12.66 11.07 8.84
N SER A 38 13.31 11.83 7.96
CA SER A 38 12.83 13.13 7.50
C SER A 38 11.60 13.02 6.61
N CYS A 39 11.45 11.89 5.91
CA CYS A 39 10.25 11.55 5.15
C CYS A 39 9.83 10.12 5.46
N LEU A 40 8.56 9.92 5.84
CA LEU A 40 7.95 8.61 6.01
C LEU A 40 6.87 8.44 4.94
N ILE A 41 6.97 7.39 4.14
CA ILE A 41 5.99 7.02 3.12
C ILE A 41 5.27 5.76 3.59
N VAL A 42 3.95 5.84 3.74
CA VAL A 42 3.09 4.69 4.02
C VAL A 42 2.19 4.47 2.81
N ASP A 43 2.45 3.38 2.11
CA ASP A 43 1.79 3.02 0.86
C ASP A 43 0.60 2.10 1.11
N GLU A 44 -0.43 2.20 0.28
CA GLU A 44 -1.60 1.31 0.27
C GLU A 44 -2.44 1.33 1.57
N VAL A 45 -2.60 2.51 2.19
CA VAL A 45 -3.52 2.71 3.32
C VAL A 45 -4.95 2.31 2.92
N GLY A 46 -5.66 1.61 3.81
CA GLY A 46 -6.98 1.06 3.54
C GLY A 46 -6.99 -0.32 2.85
N ARG A 47 -5.84 -1.01 2.79
CA ARG A 47 -5.77 -2.42 2.31
C ARG A 47 -5.82 -3.47 3.41
N CYS A 48 -5.69 -3.07 4.67
CA CYS A 48 -5.75 -3.97 5.80
C CYS A 48 -6.31 -3.27 7.03
N VAL A 49 -6.94 -4.05 7.90
CA VAL A 49 -7.48 -3.58 9.17
C VAL A 49 -6.41 -3.64 10.24
N TYR A 50 -6.27 -2.56 10.99
CA TYR A 50 -5.44 -2.45 12.18
C TYR A 50 -6.32 -2.75 13.39
N ASP A 51 -5.88 -3.70 14.23
CA ASP A 51 -6.47 -3.87 15.55
C ASP A 51 -6.22 -2.63 16.43
N ARG A 52 -6.88 -2.56 17.59
CA ARG A 52 -6.78 -1.39 18.48
C ARG A 52 -5.33 -1.07 18.87
N PRO A 53 -4.49 -2.03 19.33
CA PRO A 53 -3.09 -1.75 19.63
C PRO A 53 -2.28 -1.20 18.45
N CYS A 54 -2.47 -1.75 17.25
CA CYS A 54 -1.79 -1.25 16.04
C CYS A 54 -2.27 0.14 15.64
N THR A 55 -3.56 0.42 15.82
CA THR A 55 -4.16 1.73 15.55
C THR A 55 -3.57 2.78 16.48
N ASP A 56 -3.51 2.49 17.78
CA ASP A 56 -2.91 3.38 18.78
C ASP A 56 -1.42 3.66 18.46
N LEU A 57 -0.67 2.64 18.01
CA LEU A 57 0.73 2.81 17.60
C LEU A 57 0.90 3.64 16.31
N PHE A 58 -0.01 3.48 15.35
CA PHE A 58 -0.01 4.31 14.15
C PHE A 58 -0.21 5.79 14.53
N PHE A 59 -1.16 6.06 15.42
CA PHE A 59 -1.43 7.42 15.90
C PHE A 59 -0.29 8.00 16.75
N ASP A 60 0.39 7.20 17.57
CA ASP A 60 1.61 7.64 18.27
C ASP A 60 2.72 8.04 17.28
N VAL A 61 2.82 7.36 16.13
CA VAL A 61 3.72 7.79 15.06
C VAL A 61 3.28 9.12 14.44
N VAL A 62 1.98 9.30 14.15
CA VAL A 62 1.45 10.55 13.57
C VAL A 62 1.69 11.73 14.52
N ASP A 63 1.33 11.57 15.79
CA ASP A 63 1.40 12.62 16.81
C ASP A 63 2.85 13.08 17.05
N ARG A 64 3.78 12.13 17.30
CA ARG A 64 5.21 12.47 17.44
C ARG A 64 5.83 13.05 16.18
N ARG A 65 5.27 12.74 15.00
CA ARG A 65 5.72 13.34 13.74
C ARG A 65 5.15 14.76 13.58
N TYR A 66 3.92 15.00 14.00
CA TYR A 66 3.31 16.32 13.97
C TYR A 66 4.08 17.31 14.86
N GLU A 67 4.54 16.88 16.03
CA GLU A 67 5.29 17.70 16.99
C GLU A 67 6.80 17.83 16.68
N LYS A 68 7.34 17.03 15.75
CA LYS A 68 8.77 16.97 15.52
C LYS A 68 9.29 18.23 14.82
N GLU A 69 10.32 18.83 15.42
CA GLU A 69 11.06 19.93 14.81
C GLU A 69 11.89 19.48 13.59
N GLY A 70 11.94 20.33 12.57
CA GLY A 70 12.71 20.10 11.34
C GLY A 70 11.96 19.29 10.26
N PRO A 71 12.66 18.83 9.21
CA PRO A 71 12.03 18.13 8.10
C PRO A 71 11.36 16.82 8.54
N ASN A 72 10.05 16.71 8.35
CA ASN A 72 9.29 15.57 8.83
C ASN A 72 8.08 15.17 7.97
N ALA A 73 8.19 15.34 6.65
CA ALA A 73 7.12 15.00 5.71
C ALA A 73 6.57 13.57 5.95
N MET A 74 5.26 13.42 5.80
CA MET A 74 4.60 12.14 5.77
C MET A 74 3.77 12.04 4.50
N VAL A 75 3.97 10.97 3.74
CA VAL A 75 3.27 10.74 2.47
C VAL A 75 2.45 9.47 2.62
N LEU A 76 1.15 9.58 2.40
CA LEU A 76 0.24 8.45 2.42
C LEU A 76 -0.33 8.25 1.02
N THR A 77 -0.45 6.99 0.60
CA THR A 77 -1.21 6.64 -0.61
C THR A 77 -2.40 5.78 -0.20
N SER A 78 -3.53 5.97 -0.88
CA SER A 78 -4.71 5.15 -0.68
C SER A 78 -5.58 5.15 -1.93
N ASN A 79 -6.27 4.03 -2.15
CA ASN A 79 -7.37 3.95 -3.12
C ASN A 79 -8.72 4.30 -2.49
N ILE A 80 -8.74 4.57 -1.18
CA ILE A 80 -9.93 4.87 -0.38
C ILE A 80 -9.81 6.31 0.11
N ALA A 81 -10.88 7.07 -0.03
CA ALA A 81 -10.93 8.43 0.49
C ALA A 81 -10.71 8.42 2.01
N PRO A 82 -10.08 9.46 2.59
CA PRO A 82 -9.87 9.54 4.04
C PRO A 82 -11.15 9.38 4.87
N SER A 83 -12.31 9.75 4.32
CA SER A 83 -13.62 9.58 4.96
C SER A 83 -14.05 8.13 5.17
N GLY A 84 -13.40 7.16 4.52
CA GLY A 84 -13.65 5.72 4.70
C GLY A 84 -12.51 4.99 5.39
N TRP A 85 -11.61 5.71 6.07
CA TRP A 85 -10.49 5.09 6.79
C TRP A 85 -10.90 4.53 8.15
N ASP A 86 -12.08 4.88 8.65
CA ASP A 86 -12.71 4.34 9.85
C ASP A 86 -12.94 2.83 9.79
N GLU A 87 -13.19 2.28 8.60
CA GLU A 87 -13.30 0.83 8.40
C GLU A 87 -11.97 0.08 8.63
N PHE A 88 -10.83 0.77 8.59
CA PHE A 88 -9.50 0.15 8.63
C PHE A 88 -8.73 0.42 9.92
N PHE A 89 -9.08 1.47 10.64
CA PHE A 89 -8.48 1.83 11.92
C PHE A 89 -9.50 1.61 13.03
N THR A 90 -9.16 0.74 13.99
CA THR A 90 -10.04 0.49 15.13
C THR A 90 -9.89 1.61 16.14
N GLY A 91 -10.83 2.56 16.17
CA GLY A 91 -10.88 3.62 17.16
C GLY A 91 -12.14 4.44 16.99
N ASP A 92 -12.82 4.73 18.09
CA ASP A 92 -13.98 5.62 18.14
C ASP A 92 -13.50 7.08 17.92
N ASP A 93 -13.80 8.01 18.82
CA ASP A 93 -13.42 9.43 18.72
C ASP A 93 -11.91 9.67 18.52
N THR A 94 -11.05 8.71 18.90
CA THR A 94 -9.59 8.79 18.77
C THR A 94 -9.11 8.81 17.32
N LEU A 95 -9.87 8.19 16.41
CA LEU A 95 -9.58 8.20 14.98
C LEU A 95 -9.69 9.62 14.40
N LEU A 96 -10.75 10.34 14.75
CA LEU A 96 -11.02 11.69 14.24
C LEU A 96 -9.91 12.66 14.67
N CYS A 97 -9.46 12.59 15.93
CA CYS A 97 -8.38 13.45 16.43
C CYS A 97 -7.02 13.20 15.76
N ALA A 98 -6.73 11.96 15.36
CA ALA A 98 -5.48 11.63 14.68
C ALA A 98 -5.51 12.00 13.20
N LEU A 99 -6.65 11.79 12.53
CA LEU A 99 -6.86 12.26 11.17
C LEU A 99 -6.80 13.78 11.09
N ASP A 100 -7.36 14.50 12.07
CA ASP A 100 -7.29 15.96 12.14
C ASP A 100 -5.84 16.46 12.09
N ARG A 101 -4.95 15.93 12.94
CA ARG A 101 -3.50 16.23 12.92
C ARG A 101 -2.83 15.89 11.59
N LEU A 102 -3.27 14.81 10.95
CA LEU A 102 -2.73 14.36 9.68
C LEU A 102 -3.09 15.31 8.54
N PHE A 103 -4.28 15.90 8.60
CA PHE A 103 -4.81 16.81 7.57
C PHE A 103 -4.61 18.29 7.87
N ASP A 104 -4.24 18.69 9.09
CA ASP A 104 -3.99 20.09 9.50
C ASP A 104 -3.04 20.83 8.52
N LYS A 105 -1.96 20.15 8.09
CA LYS A 105 -0.96 20.69 7.13
C LYS A 105 -0.75 19.77 5.94
N ALA A 106 -1.83 19.23 5.38
CA ALA A 106 -1.76 18.31 4.25
C ALA A 106 -2.00 18.99 2.89
N SER A 107 -1.32 18.48 1.87
CA SER A 107 -1.70 18.66 0.47
C SER A 107 -2.33 17.36 -0.02
N VAL A 108 -3.59 17.42 -0.46
CA VAL A 108 -4.33 16.24 -0.92
C VAL A 108 -4.39 16.22 -2.45
N PHE A 109 -3.83 15.15 -3.04
CA PHE A 109 -3.84 14.93 -4.48
C PHE A 109 -4.87 13.86 -4.84
N VAL A 110 -5.98 14.26 -5.45
CA VAL A 110 -7.01 13.32 -5.94
C VAL A 110 -6.64 12.87 -7.35
N MET A 111 -6.18 11.64 -7.49
CA MET A 111 -5.79 11.05 -8.77
C MET A 111 -6.98 10.36 -9.43
N ARG A 112 -7.27 10.71 -10.69
CA ARG A 112 -8.34 10.11 -11.51
C ARG A 112 -7.79 9.69 -12.86
N GLY A 113 -8.29 8.58 -13.38
CA GLY A 113 -7.93 8.07 -14.70
C GLY A 113 -7.84 6.55 -14.76
N PRO A 114 -7.69 5.98 -15.97
CA PRO A 114 -7.51 4.55 -16.13
C PRO A 114 -6.18 4.10 -15.54
N SER A 115 -6.13 2.84 -15.10
CA SER A 115 -4.90 2.21 -14.64
C SER A 115 -3.79 2.31 -15.70
N TYR A 116 -2.58 2.61 -15.26
CA TYR A 116 -1.39 2.53 -16.12
C TYR A 116 -0.87 1.08 -16.26
N ARG A 117 -1.31 0.17 -15.39
CA ARG A 117 -0.91 -1.24 -15.43
C ARG A 117 -1.46 -1.90 -16.70
N GLY A 118 -0.67 -2.77 -17.32
CA GLY A 118 -1.11 -3.58 -18.47
C GLY A 118 -1.16 -2.85 -19.81
N ARG A 119 -0.72 -1.59 -19.91
CA ARG A 119 -0.70 -0.85 -21.19
C ARG A 119 0.19 -1.47 -22.28
N GLY A 120 1.17 -2.27 -21.89
CA GLY A 120 2.01 -3.05 -22.81
C GLY A 120 1.78 -4.56 -22.70
N LEU A 121 0.63 -4.99 -22.18
CA LEU A 121 0.31 -6.40 -22.07
C LEU A 121 -0.11 -6.93 -23.45
N ASP A 122 0.76 -7.71 -24.08
CA ASP A 122 0.39 -8.46 -25.28
C ASP A 122 -0.60 -9.56 -24.90
N THR A 123 -1.79 -9.52 -25.50
CA THR A 123 -2.83 -10.53 -25.30
C THR A 123 -2.95 -11.36 -26.57
N TYR A 124 -2.52 -12.62 -26.51
CA TYR A 124 -2.64 -13.56 -27.62
C TYR A 124 -3.83 -14.48 -27.39
N SER A 125 -4.78 -14.51 -28.32
CA SER A 125 -5.80 -15.57 -28.41
C SER A 125 -5.38 -16.58 -29.46
N VAL A 126 -5.47 -17.88 -29.14
CA VAL A 126 -5.19 -18.98 -30.07
C VAL A 126 -6.43 -19.87 -30.16
N GLU A 127 -6.94 -20.05 -31.37
CA GLU A 127 -8.01 -20.99 -31.66
C GLU A 127 -7.49 -22.09 -32.59
N ALA A 128 -7.77 -23.35 -32.24
CA ALA A 128 -7.51 -24.47 -33.14
C ALA A 128 -8.68 -24.59 -34.13
N VAL A 129 -8.46 -24.19 -35.38
CA VAL A 129 -9.40 -24.51 -36.46
C VAL A 129 -9.21 -25.97 -36.88
N PRO A 130 -10.25 -26.82 -36.85
CA PRO A 130 -10.14 -28.18 -37.36
C PRO A 130 -9.99 -28.14 -38.88
N GLN A 131 -8.76 -28.25 -39.38
CA GLN A 131 -8.48 -28.46 -40.80
C GLN A 131 -8.25 -29.95 -41.07
N ALA A 132 -9.18 -30.58 -41.79
CA ALA A 132 -8.98 -31.92 -42.33
C ALA A 132 -8.32 -31.82 -43.72
N VAL A 133 -7.03 -32.15 -43.80
CA VAL A 133 -6.34 -32.29 -45.09
C VAL A 133 -6.51 -33.72 -45.58
N LYS A 134 -7.24 -33.91 -46.68
CA LYS A 134 -7.32 -35.22 -47.35
C LYS A 134 -6.01 -35.48 -48.09
N VAL A 135 -5.13 -36.25 -47.47
CA VAL A 135 -3.97 -36.83 -48.16
C VAL A 135 -4.49 -37.91 -49.09
N ARG A 136 -4.35 -37.73 -50.41
CA ARG A 136 -4.58 -38.82 -51.36
C ARG A 136 -3.47 -39.85 -51.14
N GLY A 137 -3.83 -41.01 -50.60
CA GLY A 137 -2.92 -42.15 -50.53
C GLY A 137 -2.40 -42.49 -51.92
N ILE A 138 -1.09 -42.65 -52.04
CA ILE A 138 -0.45 -43.21 -53.24
C ILE A 138 -1.04 -44.61 -53.40
N GLN A 139 -1.81 -44.83 -54.47
CA GLN A 139 -2.19 -46.19 -54.87
C GLN A 139 -0.90 -46.92 -55.27
N PRO A 140 -0.60 -48.10 -54.71
CA PRO A 140 0.47 -48.91 -55.26
C PRO A 140 0.06 -49.33 -56.68
N GLU A 141 0.88 -49.01 -57.67
CA GLU A 141 0.73 -49.54 -59.01
C GLU A 141 0.94 -51.06 -59.01
N GLY A 142 0.02 -51.79 -59.66
CA GLY A 142 0.26 -53.15 -60.11
C GLY A 142 -0.87 -54.13 -59.77
N MET A 143 -1.66 -54.54 -60.77
CA MET A 143 -1.34 -55.71 -61.60
C MET A 143 -2.17 -55.71 -62.89
#